data_AF-A0A0G4PA97-F1
#
_entry.id   AF-A0A0G4PA97-F1
#
_cell.length_a   1.000
_cell.length_b   1.000
_cell.length_c   1.000
_cell.angle_alpha   90.00
_cell.angle_beta   90.00
_cell.angle_gamma   90.00
#
_symmetry.space_group_name_H-M   'P 1'
#
loop_
_entity.id
_entity.type
_entity.pdbx_description
1 polymer ?
#
loop_
_entity_poly.entity_id
_entity_poly.type
_entity_poly.pdbx_seq_one_letter_code
_entity_poly.pdbx_strand_id
1 'polypeptide(L)'
;MACLSWVKEFWTNCEGGYGVALVDDVAACVRHLVASFDNFIKTHRRAHSLTGTHLSQEAKDAYAQWVSSRTALVSPPPPHGTVYESEWESLVAESTQFPRLRITEESVRSWYTGIVAFRQDLDDLVQEALDDSEVGEAIGQFLRSHIECFPMKPRV
;
A
#
# COMPACT_ATOMS: atom_id res chain seq x y z
N MET A 1 -1.99 -1.80 -5.07
CA MET A 1 -3.35 -2.11 -5.55
C MET A 1 -4.33 -2.27 -4.38
N ALA A 2 -4.00 -3.08 -3.35
CA ALA A 2 -4.71 -3.16 -2.06
C ALA A 2 -5.22 -1.82 -1.49
N CYS A 3 -4.37 -0.78 -1.42
CA CYS A 3 -4.81 0.52 -0.86
C CYS A 3 -5.79 1.25 -1.80
N LEU A 4 -5.59 1.12 -3.11
CA LEU A 4 -6.33 1.91 -4.10
C LEU A 4 -7.76 1.42 -4.27
N SER A 5 -7.99 0.10 -4.34
CA SER A 5 -9.36 -0.38 -4.40
C SER A 5 -10.08 -0.20 -3.03
N TRP A 6 -9.38 0.00 -1.91
CA TRP A 6 -9.97 0.22 -0.58
C TRP A 6 -10.47 1.66 -0.51
N VAL A 7 -9.65 2.60 -0.99
CA VAL A 7 -10.08 3.97 -1.26
C VAL A 7 -11.25 3.95 -2.25
N LYS A 8 -11.19 3.15 -3.31
CA LYS A 8 -12.33 3.04 -4.23
C LYS A 8 -13.59 2.53 -3.52
N GLU A 9 -13.50 1.46 -2.74
CA GLU A 9 -14.63 0.85 -2.03
C GLU A 9 -15.25 1.83 -1.02
N PHE A 10 -14.43 2.51 -0.22
CA PHE A 10 -14.86 3.58 0.69
C PHE A 10 -15.62 4.69 -0.07
N TRP A 11 -15.05 5.18 -1.18
CA TRP A 11 -15.67 6.25 -1.97
C TRP A 11 -16.91 5.80 -2.74
N THR A 12 -17.05 4.51 -3.08
CA THR A 12 -18.25 3.99 -3.74
C THR A 12 -19.36 3.60 -2.76
N ASN A 13 -19.03 3.36 -1.49
CA ASN A 13 -20.00 3.06 -0.42
C ASN A 13 -20.69 4.32 0.15
N CYS A 14 -20.75 5.41 -0.63
CA CYS A 14 -21.40 6.67 -0.23
C CYS A 14 -22.91 6.51 0.03
N GLU A 15 -23.56 5.45 -0.47
CA GLU A 15 -24.99 5.19 -0.28
C GLU A 15 -25.34 4.79 1.16
N GLY A 16 -24.38 4.32 1.96
CA GLY A 16 -24.58 3.98 3.37
C GLY A 16 -24.58 5.18 4.34
N GLY A 17 -24.35 6.41 3.86
CA GLY A 17 -24.35 7.63 4.68
C GLY A 17 -23.08 7.89 5.50
N TYR A 18 -22.20 6.88 5.65
CA TYR A 18 -20.96 6.96 6.41
C TYR A 18 -19.85 7.81 5.76
N GLY A 19 -19.80 7.84 4.42
CA GLY A 19 -18.73 8.51 3.69
C GLY A 19 -18.69 10.02 3.93
N VAL A 20 -19.83 10.70 3.98
CA VAL A 20 -19.88 12.18 3.96
C VAL A 20 -19.22 12.82 5.18
N ALA A 21 -19.29 12.18 6.35
CA ALA A 21 -18.73 12.73 7.59
C ALA A 21 -17.21 12.55 7.71
N LEU A 22 -16.65 11.51 7.08
CA LEU A 22 -15.23 11.12 7.23
C LEU A 22 -14.42 11.32 5.94
N VAL A 23 -15.04 11.82 4.86
CA VAL A 23 -14.39 11.99 3.56
C VAL A 23 -13.14 12.86 3.65
N ASP A 24 -13.19 13.98 4.38
CA ASP A 24 -12.05 14.91 4.45
C ASP A 24 -10.86 14.32 5.21
N ASP A 25 -11.16 13.59 6.28
CA ASP A 25 -10.16 12.95 7.13
C ASP A 25 -9.53 11.73 6.46
N VAL A 26 -10.35 10.84 5.90
CA VAL A 26 -9.84 9.69 5.11
C VAL A 26 -9.08 10.19 3.88
N ALA A 27 -9.52 11.28 3.24
CA ALA A 27 -8.75 11.89 2.16
C ALA A 27 -7.40 12.43 2.65
N ALA A 28 -7.30 12.93 3.88
CA ALA A 28 -6.02 13.35 4.47
C ALA A 28 -5.08 12.16 4.66
N CYS A 29 -5.56 11.06 5.23
CA CYS A 29 -4.79 9.81 5.36
C CYS A 29 -4.28 9.31 4.01
N VAL A 30 -5.15 9.30 2.99
CA VAL A 30 -4.77 8.89 1.63
C VAL A 30 -3.72 9.83 1.03
N ARG A 31 -3.82 11.15 1.24
CA ARG A 31 -2.80 12.11 0.79
C ARG A 31 -1.44 11.84 1.46
N HIS A 32 -1.41 11.53 2.75
CA HIS A 32 -0.18 11.15 3.46
C HIS A 32 0.42 9.85 2.92
N LEU A 33 -0.42 8.86 2.61
CA LEU A 33 0.02 7.60 1.98
C LEU A 33 0.62 7.85 0.59
N VAL A 34 -0.03 8.68 -0.24
CA VAL A 34 0.48 9.07 -1.56
C VAL A 34 1.81 9.81 -1.45
N ALA A 35 1.93 10.77 -0.53
CA ALA A 35 3.19 11.47 -0.28
C ALA A 35 4.32 10.51 0.14
N SER A 36 3.99 9.50 0.93
CA SER A 36 4.93 8.44 1.32
C SER A 36 5.36 7.57 0.13
N PHE A 37 4.42 7.24 -0.77
CA PHE A 37 4.73 6.53 -2.01
C PHE A 37 5.64 7.36 -2.94
N ASP A 38 5.36 8.65 -3.09
CA ASP A 38 6.20 9.55 -3.89
C ASP A 38 7.62 9.64 -3.33
N ASN A 39 7.76 9.70 -2.00
CA ASN A 39 9.06 9.67 -1.33
C ASN A 39 9.78 8.35 -1.56
N PHE A 40 9.06 7.22 -1.50
CA PHE A 40 9.62 5.92 -1.86
C PHE A 40 10.18 5.93 -3.29
N ILE A 41 9.41 6.40 -4.28
CA ILE A 41 9.85 6.47 -5.68
C ILE A 41 11.07 7.38 -5.83
N LYS A 42 11.07 8.55 -5.20
CA LYS A 42 12.19 9.51 -5.26
C LYS A 42 13.47 8.91 -4.67
N THR A 43 13.39 8.30 -3.49
CA THR A 43 14.53 7.69 -2.81
C THR A 43 15.04 6.48 -3.57
N HIS A 44 14.14 5.62 -4.07
CA HIS A 44 14.51 4.47 -4.89
C HIS A 44 15.24 4.89 -6.17
N ARG A 45 14.70 5.88 -6.88
CA ARG A 45 15.35 6.43 -8.08
C ARG A 45 16.71 7.01 -7.76
N ARG A 46 16.87 7.74 -6.66
CA ARG A 46 18.16 8.29 -6.22
C ARG A 46 19.18 7.19 -5.95
N ALA A 47 18.78 6.12 -5.26
CA ALA A 47 19.66 4.98 -4.96
C ALA A 47 20.19 4.28 -6.22
N HIS A 48 19.47 4.38 -7.34
CA HIS A 48 19.84 3.78 -8.62
C HIS A 48 20.32 4.79 -9.66
N SER A 49 20.64 6.03 -9.25
CA SER A 49 21.06 7.10 -10.18
C SER A 49 20.06 7.36 -11.30
N LEU A 50 18.77 7.08 -11.06
CA LEU A 50 17.66 7.31 -11.98
C LEU A 50 17.04 8.70 -11.78
N THR A 51 17.82 9.70 -11.42
CA THR A 51 17.34 11.07 -11.18
C THR A 51 17.36 11.90 -12.46
N GLY A 52 16.33 12.75 -12.65
CA GLY A 52 16.21 13.61 -13.83
C GLY A 52 15.43 12.99 -14.99
N THR A 53 15.26 13.77 -16.07
CA THR A 53 14.51 13.39 -17.27
C THR A 53 15.37 12.66 -18.31
N HIS A 54 16.68 12.94 -18.35
CA HIS A 54 17.64 12.30 -19.25
C HIS A 54 18.49 11.29 -18.48
N LEU A 55 18.11 10.02 -18.56
CA LEU A 55 18.84 8.90 -17.97
C LEU A 55 19.92 8.41 -18.93
N SER A 56 21.16 8.25 -18.44
CA SER A 56 22.24 7.64 -19.23
C SER A 56 21.93 6.17 -19.52
N GLN A 57 22.51 5.61 -20.59
CA GLN A 57 22.29 4.20 -20.92
C GLN A 57 22.90 3.29 -19.84
N GLU A 58 24.05 3.68 -19.28
CA GLU A 58 24.72 2.96 -18.20
C GLU A 58 23.84 2.85 -16.94
N ALA A 59 23.14 3.92 -16.57
CA ALA A 59 22.23 3.89 -15.42
C ALA A 59 21.03 2.95 -15.66
N LYS A 60 20.50 2.92 -16.89
CA LYS A 60 19.41 2.01 -17.28
C LYS A 60 19.87 0.56 -17.25
N ASP A 61 21.05 0.27 -17.80
CA ASP A 61 21.60 -1.08 -17.86
C ASP A 61 21.95 -1.60 -16.47
N ALA A 62 22.55 -0.76 -15.62
CA ALA A 62 22.82 -1.09 -14.22
C ALA A 62 21.52 -1.38 -13.44
N TYR A 63 20.47 -0.59 -13.67
CA TYR A 63 19.17 -0.85 -13.04
C TYR A 63 18.54 -2.15 -13.57
N ALA A 64 18.59 -2.41 -14.87
CA ALA A 64 18.10 -3.65 -15.46
C ALA A 64 18.82 -4.88 -14.89
N GLN A 65 20.15 -4.83 -14.78
CA GLN A 65 20.94 -5.87 -14.14
C GLN A 65 20.56 -6.08 -12.67
N TRP A 66 20.37 -4.99 -11.93
CA TRP A 66 19.91 -5.06 -10.54
C TRP A 66 18.53 -5.74 -10.44
N VAL A 67 17.57 -5.39 -11.32
CA VAL A 67 16.25 -6.04 -11.38
C VAL A 67 16.40 -7.52 -11.69
N SER A 68 17.15 -7.88 -12.74
CA SER A 68 17.37 -9.28 -13.14
C SER A 68 18.02 -10.12 -12.04
N SER A 69 18.96 -9.55 -11.28
CA SER A 69 19.60 -10.24 -10.15
C SER A 69 18.62 -10.61 -9.02
N ARG A 70 17.45 -9.96 -8.99
CA ARG A 70 16.42 -10.13 -7.95
C ARG A 70 15.22 -10.93 -8.41
N THR A 71 15.10 -11.25 -9.70
CA THR A 71 14.05 -12.12 -10.22
C THR A 71 14.05 -13.48 -9.53
N ALA A 72 15.22 -14.01 -9.16
CA ALA A 72 15.34 -15.26 -8.41
C ALA A 72 14.80 -15.19 -6.96
N LEU A 73 14.59 -13.99 -6.41
CA LEU A 73 14.03 -13.75 -5.08
C LEU A 73 12.50 -13.58 -5.10
N VAL A 74 11.89 -13.64 -6.28
CA VAL A 74 10.44 -13.57 -6.46
C VAL A 74 9.84 -14.89 -5.99
N SER A 75 8.77 -14.79 -5.18
CA SER A 75 7.99 -15.99 -4.85
C SER A 75 7.37 -16.55 -6.13
N PRO A 76 7.36 -17.88 -6.33
CA PRO A 76 6.72 -18.48 -7.49
C PRO A 76 5.29 -17.97 -7.62
N PRO A 77 4.80 -17.73 -8.85
CA PRO A 77 3.41 -17.39 -9.04
C PRO A 77 2.53 -18.52 -8.45
N PRO A 78 1.38 -18.18 -7.86
CA PRO A 78 0.47 -19.15 -7.31
C PRO A 78 -0.01 -20.11 -8.40
N PRO A 79 -0.37 -21.35 -8.04
CA PRO A 79 -0.80 -22.37 -9.01
C PRO A 79 -1.93 -21.86 -9.91
N HIS A 80 -1.89 -22.28 -11.18
CA HIS A 80 -2.99 -22.01 -12.11
C HIS A 80 -4.32 -22.55 -11.53
N GLY A 81 -5.34 -21.69 -11.50
CA GLY A 81 -6.64 -22.02 -10.92
C GLY A 81 -6.77 -21.72 -9.43
N THR A 82 -5.83 -20.98 -8.83
CA THR A 82 -6.03 -20.43 -7.48
C THR A 82 -7.28 -19.55 -7.47
N VAL A 83 -8.29 -19.98 -6.72
CA VAL A 83 -9.51 -19.21 -6.47
C VAL A 83 -9.26 -18.38 -5.23
N TYR A 84 -9.41 -17.07 -5.36
CA TYR A 84 -9.37 -16.14 -4.24
C TYR A 84 -10.79 -15.89 -3.76
N GLU A 85 -11.00 -15.82 -2.44
CA GLU A 85 -12.32 -15.53 -1.88
C GLU A 85 -12.74 -14.08 -2.15
N SER A 86 -11.78 -13.21 -2.46
CA SER A 86 -12.01 -11.82 -2.86
C SER A 86 -11.00 -11.31 -3.88
N GLU A 87 -11.36 -10.22 -4.60
CA GLU A 87 -10.41 -9.43 -5.39
C GLU A 87 -9.20 -8.99 -4.53
N TRP A 88 -9.42 -8.85 -3.22
CA TRP A 88 -8.41 -8.40 -2.29
C TRP A 88 -7.32 -9.41 -1.98
N GLU A 89 -7.70 -10.65 -1.72
CA GLU A 89 -6.74 -11.73 -1.55
C GLU A 89 -5.90 -11.93 -2.82
N SER A 90 -6.51 -11.76 -3.99
CA SER A 90 -5.79 -11.78 -5.27
C SER A 90 -4.74 -10.66 -5.35
N LEU A 91 -5.11 -9.43 -4.99
CA LEU A 91 -4.20 -8.28 -5.02
C LEU A 91 -3.08 -8.37 -3.96
N VAL A 92 -3.37 -8.93 -2.78
CA VAL A 92 -2.35 -9.20 -1.76
C VAL A 92 -1.39 -10.28 -2.26
N ALA A 93 -1.91 -11.39 -2.79
CA ALA A 93 -1.09 -12.46 -3.37
C ALA A 93 -0.22 -11.92 -4.51
N GLU A 94 -0.77 -11.10 -5.41
CA GLU A 94 -0.03 -10.44 -6.49
C GLU A 94 1.08 -9.52 -5.95
N SER A 95 0.80 -8.72 -4.91
CA SER A 95 1.80 -7.85 -4.29
C SER A 95 3.00 -8.63 -3.71
N THR A 96 2.79 -9.88 -3.29
CA THR A 96 3.85 -10.75 -2.77
C THR A 96 4.70 -11.43 -3.84
N GLN A 97 4.25 -11.37 -5.11
CA GLN A 97 4.89 -11.94 -6.31
C GLN A 97 5.78 -10.96 -7.07
N PHE A 98 5.79 -9.67 -6.74
CA PHE A 98 6.71 -8.71 -7.37
C PHE A 98 7.98 -8.50 -6.52
N PRO A 99 9.15 -8.23 -7.16
CA PRO A 99 10.46 -8.38 -6.52
C PRO A 99 10.58 -7.52 -5.27
N ARG A 100 10.86 -8.20 -4.16
CA ARG A 100 10.97 -7.62 -2.82
C ARG A 100 12.27 -6.85 -2.69
N LEU A 101 12.22 -5.60 -3.13
CA LEU A 101 12.72 -4.47 -2.34
C LEU A 101 13.02 -4.90 -0.88
N ARG A 102 14.31 -4.94 -0.51
CA ARG A 102 14.71 -5.45 0.81
C ARG A 102 14.33 -4.42 1.85
N ILE A 103 13.86 -4.85 3.02
CA ILE A 103 13.56 -3.93 4.12
C ILE A 103 14.77 -3.08 4.58
N THR A 104 15.98 -3.54 4.27
CA THR A 104 17.21 -2.80 4.51
C THR A 104 17.34 -1.56 3.62
N GLU A 105 16.65 -1.52 2.48
CA GLU A 105 16.65 -0.36 1.59
C GLU A 105 15.83 0.78 2.20
N GLU A 106 16.42 1.98 2.13
CA GLU A 106 15.84 3.19 2.72
C GLU A 106 14.47 3.54 2.12
N SER A 107 14.34 3.41 0.80
CA SER A 107 13.07 3.64 0.09
C SER A 107 11.96 2.75 0.66
N VAL A 108 12.25 1.47 0.85
CA VAL A 108 11.33 0.44 1.33
C VAL A 108 10.92 0.70 2.77
N ARG A 109 11.88 1.09 3.61
CA ARG A 109 11.61 1.48 5.00
C ARG A 109 10.69 2.71 5.05
N SER A 110 10.94 3.72 4.22
CA SER A 110 10.09 4.92 4.12
C SER A 110 8.67 4.56 3.66
N TRP A 111 8.53 3.65 2.70
CA TRP A 111 7.22 3.17 2.26
C TRP A 111 6.48 2.43 3.38
N TYR A 112 7.18 1.54 4.08
CA TYR A 112 6.64 0.78 5.20
C TYR A 112 6.18 1.71 6.33
N THR A 113 6.99 2.71 6.70
CA THR A 113 6.59 3.72 7.69
C THR A 113 5.34 4.47 7.25
N GLY A 114 5.21 4.80 5.96
CA GLY A 114 4.01 5.44 5.42
C GLY A 114 2.76 4.57 5.51
N ILE A 115 2.88 3.26 5.23
CA ILE A 115 1.76 2.31 5.41
C ILE A 115 1.38 2.24 6.90
N VAL A 116 2.34 2.09 7.81
CA VAL A 116 2.06 2.01 9.26
C VAL A 116 1.39 3.29 9.75
N ALA A 117 1.88 4.47 9.34
CA ALA A 117 1.28 5.75 9.68
C ALA A 117 -0.16 5.85 9.15
N PHE A 118 -0.40 5.47 7.90
CA PHE A 118 -1.75 5.44 7.33
C PHE A 118 -2.72 4.55 8.11
N ARG A 119 -2.26 3.40 8.60
CA ARG A 119 -3.07 2.52 9.45
C ARG A 119 -3.42 3.19 10.78
N GLN A 120 -2.43 3.79 11.43
CA GLN A 120 -2.62 4.48 12.70
C GLN A 120 -3.58 5.66 12.54
N ASP A 121 -3.40 6.49 11.51
CA ASP A 121 -4.28 7.63 11.24
C ASP A 121 -5.75 7.15 11.06
N LEU A 122 -5.97 6.02 10.37
CA LEU A 122 -7.31 5.46 10.22
C LEU A 122 -7.88 4.86 11.51
N ASP A 123 -7.05 4.19 12.31
CA ASP A 123 -7.46 3.67 13.63
C ASP A 123 -7.83 4.81 14.59
N ASP A 124 -7.08 5.92 14.56
CA ASP A 124 -7.37 7.12 15.34
C ASP A 124 -8.69 7.76 14.91
N LEU A 125 -8.94 7.88 13.59
CA LEU A 125 -10.21 8.36 13.06
C LEU A 125 -11.40 7.47 13.44
N VAL A 126 -11.20 6.15 13.45
CA VAL A 126 -12.21 5.21 13.92
C VAL A 126 -12.51 5.44 15.39
N GLN A 127 -11.49 5.60 16.24
CA GLN A 127 -11.67 5.87 17.67
C GLN A 127 -12.36 7.21 17.92
N GLU A 128 -12.02 8.26 17.17
CA GLU A 128 -12.66 9.57 17.30
C GLU A 128 -14.11 9.58 16.79
N ALA A 129 -14.44 8.78 15.78
CA ALA A 129 -15.79 8.65 15.23
C ALA A 129 -16.72 7.75 16.09
N LEU A 130 -16.14 6.92 16.96
CA LEU A 130 -16.82 5.98 17.84
C LEU A 130 -17.33 6.66 19.14
N ASP A 131 -18.23 7.63 19.03
CA ASP A 131 -19.03 8.13 20.17
C ASP A 131 -20.16 7.14 20.57
N ASP A 132 -19.85 5.85 20.75
CA ASP A 132 -20.80 4.76 21.12
C ASP A 132 -22.01 4.58 20.16
N SER A 133 -21.87 4.96 18.89
CA SER A 133 -22.93 4.72 17.88
C SER A 133 -22.70 3.41 17.11
N GLU A 134 -23.78 2.66 16.86
CA GLU A 134 -23.81 1.46 16.01
C GLU A 134 -23.22 1.73 14.60
N VAL A 135 -23.34 2.99 14.16
CA VAL A 135 -22.78 3.56 12.93
C VAL A 135 -21.25 3.61 12.97
N GLY A 136 -20.66 4.05 14.09
CA GLY A 136 -19.22 4.08 14.27
C GLY A 136 -18.61 2.68 14.32
N GLU A 137 -19.32 1.71 14.90
CA GLU A 137 -18.85 0.31 14.98
C GLU A 137 -18.78 -0.34 13.59
N ALA A 138 -19.81 -0.13 12.76
CA ALA A 138 -19.84 -0.61 11.38
C ALA A 138 -18.74 0.03 10.51
N ILE A 139 -18.53 1.35 10.64
CA ILE A 139 -17.41 2.05 9.99
C ILE A 139 -16.07 1.47 10.47
N GLY A 140 -15.90 1.33 11.78
CA GLY A 140 -14.68 0.85 12.40
C GLY A 140 -14.33 -0.58 11.99
N GLN A 141 -15.32 -1.46 11.81
CA GLN A 141 -15.11 -2.80 11.27
C GLN A 141 -14.70 -2.75 9.80
N PHE A 142 -15.36 -1.94 8.97
CA PHE A 142 -15.01 -1.78 7.55
C PHE A 142 -13.61 -1.21 7.34
N LEU A 143 -13.23 -0.17 8.10
CA LEU A 143 -11.90 0.43 8.00
C LEU A 143 -10.82 -0.57 8.46
N ARG A 144 -11.06 -1.32 9.55
CA ARG A 144 -10.07 -2.28 10.10
C ARG A 144 -9.95 -3.60 9.35
N SER A 145 -11.06 -4.20 8.88
CA SER A 145 -11.06 -5.52 8.23
C SER A 145 -10.15 -5.58 7.00
N HIS A 146 -9.95 -4.45 6.34
CA HIS A 146 -9.16 -4.36 5.10
C HIS A 146 -7.74 -3.83 5.33
N ILE A 147 -7.51 -3.12 6.43
CA ILE A 147 -6.19 -2.61 6.82
C ILE A 147 -5.25 -3.74 7.25
N GLU A 148 -5.78 -4.78 7.91
CA GLU A 148 -4.99 -5.93 8.35
C GLU A 148 -4.38 -6.74 7.18
N CYS A 149 -4.98 -6.65 5.99
CA CYS A 149 -4.50 -7.29 4.77
C CYS A 149 -3.27 -6.59 4.15
N PHE A 150 -2.92 -5.38 4.59
CA PHE A 150 -1.67 -4.75 4.15
C PHE A 150 -0.48 -5.56 4.70
N PRO A 151 0.46 -6.00 3.84
CA PRO A 151 1.55 -6.86 4.27
C PRO A 151 2.42 -6.15 5.30
N MET A 152 2.23 -6.49 6.59
CA MET A 152 3.03 -5.97 7.71
C MET A 152 4.27 -6.81 8.00
N LYS A 153 4.39 -7.98 7.38
CA LYS A 153 5.55 -8.87 7.60
C LYS A 153 6.48 -8.83 6.40
N PRO A 154 7.59 -8.06 6.46
CA PRO A 154 8.79 -8.49 5.75
C PRO A 154 9.08 -9.94 6.17
N ARG A 155 9.18 -10.87 5.23
CA ARG A 155 9.81 -12.15 5.54
C ARG A 155 11.27 -11.83 5.86
N VAL A 156 11.66 -12.09 7.11
CA VAL A 156 13.04 -12.01 7.62
C VAL A 156 13.91 -12.98 6.82
#